data_AF-A0A730YBW1-F1
#
_entry.id   AF-A0A730YBW1-F1
#
_cell.length_a   1.000
_cell.length_b   1.000
_cell.length_c   1.000
_cell.angle_alpha   90.00
_cell.angle_beta   90.00
_cell.angle_gamma   90.00
#
_symmetry.space_group_name_H-M   'P 1'
#
loop_
_entity.id
_entity.type
_entity.pdbx_description
1 polymer ?
#
loop_
_entity_poly.entity_id
_entity_poly.type
_entity_poly.pdbx_seq_one_letter_code
_entity_poly.pdbx_strand_id
1 'polypeptide(L)'
;GSGLMQVDSQHFKELARYGIKPEQLVSDPCLNIYTGAYYLAIAFRKWGVSWTAVGAYNAGFKKTPLQDARRLDYATDVHRIWIAIKQSKTRQTPAR
;
A
#
# COMPACT_ATOMS: atom_id res chain seq x y z
N GLY A 1 -6.50 -9.09 -2.25
CA GLY A 1 -5.38 -9.00 -3.19
C GLY A 1 -4.48 -10.21 -3.02
N SER A 2 -3.27 -10.17 -3.56
CA SER A 2 -2.29 -11.26 -3.47
C SER A 2 -1.11 -10.91 -2.56
N GLY A 3 -0.72 -11.87 -1.72
CA GLY A 3 0.47 -11.82 -0.86
C GLY A 3 0.44 -10.74 0.24
N LEU A 4 1.62 -10.40 0.76
CA LEU A 4 1.80 -9.57 1.96
C LEU A 4 1.20 -8.17 1.84
N MET A 5 1.45 -7.49 0.72
CA MET A 5 0.96 -6.15 0.41
C MET A 5 -0.43 -6.15 -0.24
N GLN A 6 -1.06 -7.32 -0.35
CA GLN A 6 -2.42 -7.48 -0.86
C GLN A 6 -2.65 -6.80 -2.22
N VAL A 7 -1.69 -6.94 -3.16
CA VAL A 7 -1.76 -6.33 -4.49
C VAL A 7 -3.06 -6.72 -5.19
N ASP A 8 -3.80 -5.73 -5.67
CA ASP A 8 -5.12 -5.94 -6.27
C ASP A 8 -5.04 -6.70 -7.60
N SER A 9 -5.96 -7.64 -7.82
CA SER A 9 -6.02 -8.45 -9.03
C SER A 9 -6.35 -7.65 -10.29
N GLN A 10 -6.94 -6.45 -10.15
CA GLN A 10 -7.15 -5.53 -11.28
C GLN A 10 -5.84 -5.17 -12.00
N HIS A 11 -4.70 -5.27 -11.30
CA HIS A 11 -3.38 -4.97 -11.82
C HIS A 11 -2.72 -6.14 -12.55
N PHE A 12 -3.23 -7.37 -12.45
CA PHE A 12 -2.55 -8.56 -12.98
C PHE A 12 -2.33 -8.51 -14.50
N LYS A 13 -3.27 -7.93 -15.24
CA LYS A 13 -3.10 -7.75 -16.70
C LYS A 13 -1.95 -6.80 -17.04
N GLU A 14 -1.76 -5.74 -16.25
CA GLU A 14 -0.62 -4.83 -16.41
C GLU A 14 0.68 -5.53 -16.01
N LEU A 15 0.68 -6.21 -14.85
CA LEU A 15 1.83 -6.90 -14.29
C LEU A 15 2.35 -8.03 -15.18
N ALA A 16 1.45 -8.73 -15.88
CA ALA A 16 1.83 -9.74 -16.87
C ALA A 16 2.72 -9.18 -17.99
N ARG A 17 2.61 -7.89 -18.32
CA ARG A 17 3.47 -7.23 -19.32
C ARG A 17 4.91 -7.07 -18.84
N TYR A 18 5.13 -7.10 -17.53
CA TYR A 18 6.45 -7.12 -16.90
C TYR A 18 6.92 -8.54 -16.56
N GLY A 19 6.18 -9.58 -16.98
CA GLY A 19 6.48 -10.98 -16.68
C GLY A 19 6.13 -11.40 -15.25
N ILE A 20 5.39 -10.59 -14.50
CA ILE A 20 4.98 -10.89 -13.11
C ILE A 20 3.66 -11.65 -13.13
N LYS A 21 3.66 -12.88 -12.61
CA LYS A 21 2.47 -13.72 -12.48
C LYS A 21 1.86 -13.63 -11.08
N PRO A 22 0.53 -13.80 -10.93
CA PRO A 22 -0.14 -13.71 -9.62
C PRO A 22 0.42 -14.65 -8.56
N GLU A 23 0.83 -15.85 -8.94
CA GLU A 23 1.37 -16.87 -8.03
C GLU A 23 2.69 -16.40 -7.40
N GLN A 24 3.52 -15.69 -8.18
CA GLN A 24 4.78 -15.13 -7.70
C GLN A 24 4.55 -14.06 -6.63
N LEU A 25 3.44 -13.32 -6.69
CA LEU A 25 3.08 -12.35 -5.65
C LEU A 25 2.74 -13.03 -4.32
N VAL A 26 2.42 -14.33 -4.30
CA VAL A 26 2.16 -15.10 -3.08
C VAL A 26 3.44 -15.80 -2.60
N SER A 27 4.22 -16.37 -3.51
CA SER A 27 5.41 -17.16 -3.17
C SER A 27 6.68 -16.35 -2.97
N ASP A 28 6.81 -15.17 -3.58
CA ASP A 28 7.97 -14.29 -3.47
C ASP A 28 7.61 -13.02 -2.68
N PRO A 29 7.98 -12.94 -1.37
CA PRO A 29 7.65 -11.79 -0.54
C PRO A 29 8.37 -10.52 -0.97
N CYS A 30 9.59 -10.62 -1.51
CA CYS A 30 10.34 -9.47 -1.99
C CYS A 30 9.64 -8.86 -3.20
N LEU A 31 9.32 -9.69 -4.21
CA LEU A 31 8.58 -9.24 -5.39
C LEU A 31 7.22 -8.62 -5.01
N ASN A 32 6.53 -9.22 -4.04
CA ASN A 32 5.27 -8.69 -3.53
C ASN A 32 5.42 -7.29 -2.92
N ILE A 33 6.44 -7.08 -2.07
CA ILE A 33 6.74 -5.79 -1.45
C ILE A 33 7.11 -4.74 -2.51
N TYR A 34 7.97 -5.09 -3.47
CA TYR A 34 8.33 -4.18 -4.57
C TYR A 34 7.12 -3.78 -5.42
N THR A 35 6.26 -4.75 -5.75
CA THR A 35 5.05 -4.52 -6.54
C THR A 35 4.04 -3.65 -5.78
N GLY A 36 3.81 -3.93 -4.49
CA GLY A 36 2.96 -3.09 -3.64
C GLY A 36 3.50 -1.67 -3.51
N ALA A 37 4.80 -1.51 -3.28
CA ALA A 37 5.46 -0.20 -3.22
C ALA A 37 5.35 0.58 -4.54
N TYR A 38 5.42 -0.09 -5.68
CA TYR A 38 5.21 0.53 -6.99
C TYR A 38 3.80 1.16 -7.11
N TYR A 39 2.74 0.44 -6.72
CA TYR A 39 1.38 0.96 -6.77
C TYR A 39 1.12 2.06 -5.72
N LEU A 40 1.72 1.94 -4.53
CA LEU A 40 1.70 3.03 -3.56
C LEU A 40 2.40 4.28 -4.10
N ALA A 41 3.54 4.13 -4.80
CA ALA A 41 4.24 5.24 -5.44
C ALA A 41 3.41 5.91 -6.54
N ILE A 42 2.59 5.16 -7.30
CA ILE A 42 1.63 5.74 -8.25
C ILE A 42 0.66 6.68 -7.51
N ALA A 43 0.13 6.26 -6.35
CA ALA A 43 -0.76 7.10 -5.56
C ALA A 43 -0.06 8.38 -5.06
N PHE A 44 1.16 8.26 -4.54
CA PHE A 44 1.95 9.43 -4.12
C PHE A 44 2.30 10.36 -5.28
N ARG A 45 2.65 9.84 -6.46
CA ARG A 45 2.88 10.69 -7.64
C ARG A 45 1.63 11.48 -8.03
N LYS A 46 0.44 10.91 -7.84
CA LYS A 46 -0.81 11.54 -8.24
C LYS A 46 -1.31 12.59 -7.24
N TRP A 47 -1.24 12.30 -5.95
CA TRP A 47 -1.87 13.12 -4.89
C TRP A 47 -0.89 13.63 -3.82
N GLY A 48 0.40 13.50 -4.06
CA GLY A 48 1.44 13.83 -3.08
C GLY A 48 1.53 12.80 -1.95
N VAL A 49 2.60 12.92 -1.15
CA VAL A 49 2.78 12.08 0.04
C VAL A 49 1.78 12.53 1.11
N SER A 50 0.71 11.77 1.26
CA SER A 50 -0.41 12.08 2.17
C SER A 50 -1.13 10.82 2.61
N TRP A 51 -1.89 10.91 3.71
CA TRP A 51 -2.76 9.81 4.17
C TRP A 51 -3.86 9.48 3.16
N THR A 52 -4.37 10.48 2.44
CA THR A 52 -5.32 10.26 1.35
C THR A 52 -4.73 9.41 0.24
N ALA A 53 -3.45 9.61 -0.11
CA ALA A 53 -2.75 8.79 -1.09
C ALA A 53 -2.47 7.36 -0.58
N VAL A 54 -2.19 7.19 0.72
CA VAL A 54 -2.15 5.85 1.34
C VAL A 54 -3.51 5.16 1.24
N GLY A 55 -4.60 5.85 1.55
CA GLY A 55 -5.96 5.34 1.36
C GLY A 55 -6.26 4.96 -0.09
N ALA A 56 -5.75 5.74 -1.05
CA ALA A 56 -5.96 5.49 -2.47
C ALA A 56 -5.32 4.19 -2.98
N TYR A 57 -4.34 3.64 -2.26
CA TYR A 57 -3.82 2.28 -2.53
C TYR A 57 -4.94 1.23 -2.45
N ASN A 58 -5.84 1.36 -1.46
CA ASN A 58 -6.94 0.42 -1.23
C ASN A 58 -8.22 0.78 -2.00
N ALA A 59 -8.52 2.07 -2.13
CA ALA A 59 -9.82 2.55 -2.63
C ALA A 59 -9.74 3.24 -4.01
N GLY A 60 -8.55 3.31 -4.61
CA GLY A 60 -8.31 3.93 -5.90
C GLY A 60 -8.57 5.45 -5.91
N PHE A 61 -8.67 6.01 -7.12
CA PHE A 61 -8.68 7.47 -7.35
C PHE A 61 -10.04 8.06 -7.69
N LYS A 62 -11.10 7.25 -7.72
CA LYS A 62 -12.44 7.75 -8.07
C LYS A 62 -12.90 8.74 -7.01
N LYS A 63 -13.31 9.94 -7.46
CA LYS A 63 -13.79 11.04 -6.61
C LYS A 63 -15.28 10.89 -6.37
N THR A 64 -15.64 10.06 -5.39
CA THR A 64 -17.02 9.84 -4.94
C THR A 64 -17.03 9.74 -3.42
N PRO A 65 -18.10 10.17 -2.74
CA PRO A 65 -18.18 10.14 -1.27
C PRO A 65 -17.87 8.75 -0.67
N LEU A 66 -18.37 7.68 -1.30
CA LEU A 66 -18.10 6.30 -0.87
C LEU A 66 -16.60 5.95 -0.91
N GLN A 67 -15.88 6.42 -1.92
CA GLN A 67 -14.45 6.14 -2.05
C GLN A 67 -13.62 7.04 -1.14
N ASP A 68 -14.06 8.27 -0.88
CA ASP A 68 -13.44 9.13 0.13
C ASP A 68 -13.53 8.50 1.52
N ALA A 69 -14.70 7.96 1.89
CA ALA A 69 -14.88 7.23 3.15
C ALA A 69 -13.95 6.01 3.24
N ARG A 70 -13.91 5.16 2.20
CA ARG A 70 -13.02 3.98 2.16
C ARG A 70 -11.53 4.33 2.26
N ARG A 71 -11.12 5.44 1.64
CA ARG A 71 -9.74 5.94 1.76
C ARG A 71 -9.44 6.38 3.19
N LEU A 72 -10.36 7.11 3.82
CA LEU A 72 -10.23 7.58 5.19
C LEU A 72 -10.14 6.41 6.18
N ASP A 73 -11.03 5.43 6.07
CA ASP A 73 -11.06 4.25 6.94
C ASP A 73 -9.71 3.51 6.88
N TYR A 74 -9.28 3.14 5.67
CA TYR A 74 -8.03 2.43 5.46
C TYR A 74 -6.80 3.23 5.93
N ALA A 75 -6.76 4.53 5.62
CA ALA A 75 -5.65 5.39 6.03
C ALA A 75 -5.58 5.54 7.55
N THR A 76 -6.73 5.57 8.24
CA THR A 76 -6.80 5.63 9.71
C THR A 76 -6.22 4.37 10.34
N ASP A 77 -6.57 3.20 9.82
CA ASP A 77 -6.02 1.92 10.28
C ASP A 77 -4.50 1.85 10.11
N VAL A 78 -4.02 2.21 8.92
CA VAL A 78 -2.57 2.24 8.63
C VAL A 78 -1.86 3.26 9.53
N HIS A 79 -2.45 4.43 9.74
CA HIS A 79 -1.87 5.47 10.60
C HIS A 79 -1.71 5.00 12.04
N ARG A 80 -2.72 4.34 12.59
CA ARG A 80 -2.70 3.78 13.94
C ARG A 80 -1.56 2.76 14.11
N ILE A 81 -1.39 1.85 13.15
CA ILE A 81 -0.32 0.86 13.16
C ILE A 81 1.05 1.52 13.00
N TRP A 82 1.16 2.50 12.10
CA TRP A 82 2.40 3.23 11.84
C TRP A 82 2.91 3.97 13.08
N ILE A 83 2.02 4.64 13.83
CA ILE A 83 2.38 5.29 15.11
C ILE A 83 2.96 4.26 16.09
N ALA A 84 2.31 3.11 16.25
CA ALA A 84 2.76 2.06 17.16
C ALA A 84 4.16 1.54 16.77
N ILE A 85 4.41 1.31 15.47
CA ILE A 85 5.72 0.89 14.94
C ILE A 85 6.78 1.98 15.15
N LYS A 86 6.43 3.25 14.94
CA LYS A 86 7.37 4.37 15.16
C LYS A 86 7.77 4.48 16.62
N GLN A 87 6.81 4.38 17.54
CA GLN A 87 7.07 4.44 18.98
C GLN A 87 7.88 3.25 19.48
N SER A 88 7.62 2.03 18.98
CA SER A 88 8.40 0.86 19.37
C SER A 88 9.87 0.95 18.91
N LYS A 89 10.12 1.45 17.69
CA LYS A 89 11.48 1.70 17.19
C LYS A 89 12.23 2.74 18.02
N THR A 90 11.56 3.81 18.45
CA THR A 90 12.17 4.82 19.33
C THR A 90 12.58 4.22 20.68
N ARG A 91 11.80 3.29 21.24
CA ARG A 91 12.12 2.62 22.51
C ARG A 91 13.26 1.61 22.40
N GLN A 92 13.50 1.05 21.22
CA GLN A 92 14.53 0.03 20.98
C GLN A 92 15.90 0.60 20.60
N THR A 93 16.00 1.90 20.28
CA THR A 93 17.27 2.54 19.94
C THR A 93 17.82 3.22 21.20
N PRO A 94 18.93 2.78 21.82
CA PRO A 94 19.53 3.49 22.94
C PRO A 94 19.94 4.90 22.47
N ALA A 95 19.75 5.90 23.33
CA ALA A 95 20.35 7.21 23.13
C ALA A 95 21.87 7.03 22.96
N ARG A 96 22.42 7.55 21.87
CA ARG A 96 23.87 7.60 21.65
C ARG A 96 24.50 8.65 22.55
#